data_AF-A0A9X3XP95-F1
#
_entry.id   AF-A0A9X3XP95-F1
#
_cell.length_a   1.000
_cell.length_b   1.000
_cell.length_c   1.000
_cell.angle_alpha   90.00
_cell.angle_beta   90.00
_cell.angle_gamma   90.00
#
_symmetry.space_group_name_H-M   'P 1'
#
loop_
_entity.id
_entity.type
_entity.pdbx_description
1 polymer ?
#
loop_
_entity_poly.entity_id
_entity_poly.type
_entity_poly.pdbx_seq_one_letter_code
_entity_poly.pdbx_strand_id
1 'polypeptide(L)'
;MSKEITMTIHQFLQYERGEKSIKDIEIENGLESIATKIINNDRLRKMAAFVIAGLNYTSTVLADTAEAVGRIDSAGNMFLGIIQSIGYWLCLIGCIMEILKSVMNGSSKDVGKVMLKYLLIFAALYLMPFAFNLIKEIFA
;
A
#
# COMPACT_ATOMS: atom_id res chain seq x y z
N MET A 1 25.84 -19.64 18.17
CA MET A 1 25.38 -20.61 17.16
C MET A 1 26.49 -20.73 16.14
N SER A 2 27.23 -21.85 16.13
CA SER A 2 28.36 -22.04 15.19
C SER A 2 27.78 -22.18 13.78
N LYS A 3 28.19 -21.34 12.83
CA LYS A 3 27.80 -21.49 11.43
C LYS A 3 28.55 -22.69 10.85
N GLU A 4 27.82 -23.71 10.41
CA GLU A 4 28.40 -24.81 9.64
C GLU A 4 28.63 -24.35 8.20
N ILE A 5 29.87 -24.43 7.73
CA ILE A 5 30.26 -24.03 6.36
C ILE A 5 30.51 -25.30 5.56
N THR A 6 29.63 -25.57 4.60
CA THR A 6 29.79 -26.71 3.70
C THR A 6 30.88 -26.40 2.67
N MET A 7 31.86 -27.28 2.55
CA MET A 7 32.99 -27.13 1.63
C MET A 7 33.11 -28.35 0.73
N THR A 8 33.57 -28.14 -0.51
CA THR A 8 34.06 -29.24 -1.35
C THR A 8 35.45 -29.68 -0.90
N ILE A 9 35.85 -30.92 -1.21
CA ILE A 9 37.18 -31.46 -0.85
C ILE A 9 38.32 -30.56 -1.35
N HIS A 10 38.16 -29.95 -2.53
CA HIS A 10 39.14 -29.00 -3.06
C HIS A 10 39.24 -27.70 -2.26
N GLN A 11 38.10 -27.14 -1.83
CA GLN A 11 38.07 -25.92 -1.01
C GLN A 11 38.67 -26.19 0.38
N PHE A 12 38.42 -27.38 0.94
CA PHE A 12 39.02 -27.80 2.20
C PHE A 12 40.56 -27.90 2.09
N LEU A 13 41.07 -28.54 1.04
CA LEU A 13 42.52 -28.63 0.80
C LEU A 13 43.18 -27.26 0.56
N GLN A 14 42.49 -26.32 -0.10
CA GLN A 14 42.97 -24.94 -0.30
C GLN A 14 42.98 -24.14 1.02
N TYR A 15 42.01 -24.39 1.90
CA TYR A 15 41.99 -23.82 3.24
C TYR A 15 43.15 -24.35 4.09
N GLU A 16 43.40 -25.67 4.10
CA GLU A 16 44.51 -26.27 4.84
C GLU A 16 45.89 -25.81 4.35
N ARG A 17 46.02 -25.50 3.06
CA ARG A 17 47.23 -24.93 2.47
C ARG A 17 47.43 -23.43 2.75
N GLY A 18 46.44 -22.78 3.39
CA GLY A 18 46.45 -21.34 3.64
C GLY A 18 46.24 -20.47 2.40
N GLU A 19 45.82 -21.07 1.28
CA GLU A 19 45.59 -20.38 0.00
C GLU A 19 44.24 -19.62 -0.02
N LYS A 20 43.26 -20.05 0.79
CA LYS A 20 41.95 -19.41 0.92
C LYS A 20 41.50 -19.31 2.37
N SER A 21 40.85 -18.22 2.75
CA SER A 21 40.21 -18.07 4.05
C SER A 21 38.81 -18.68 4.07
N ILE A 22 38.31 -19.03 5.27
CA ILE A 22 36.93 -19.48 5.48
C ILE A 22 35.91 -18.49 4.91
N LYS A 23 36.20 -17.17 5.02
CA LYS A 23 35.36 -16.10 4.49
C LYS A 23 35.29 -16.12 2.96
N ASP A 24 36.40 -16.43 2.30
CA ASP A 24 36.47 -16.48 0.84
C ASP A 24 35.64 -17.66 0.30
N ILE A 25 35.61 -18.76 1.04
CA ILE A 25 34.80 -19.94 0.73
C ILE A 25 33.30 -19.66 0.97
N GLU A 26 32.94 -18.91 2.02
CA GLU A 26 31.55 -18.46 2.27
C GLU A 26 31.05 -17.56 1.13
N ILE A 27 31.88 -16.66 0.62
CA ILE A 27 31.56 -15.78 -0.52
C ILE A 27 31.46 -16.59 -1.83
N GLU A 28 32.40 -17.52 -2.05
CA GLU A 28 32.44 -18.35 -3.26
C GLU A 28 31.24 -19.31 -3.37
N ASN A 29 30.78 -19.83 -2.22
CA ASN A 29 29.58 -20.67 -2.11
C ASN A 29 28.28 -19.84 -2.02
N GLY A 30 28.40 -18.52 -1.90
CA GLY A 30 27.28 -17.60 -1.81
C GLY A 30 26.53 -17.43 -3.13
N LEU A 31 25.27 -17.00 -3.01
CA LEU A 31 24.39 -16.73 -4.15
C LEU A 31 24.95 -15.66 -5.12
N GLU A 32 25.74 -14.72 -4.60
CA GLU A 32 26.37 -13.65 -5.40
C GLU A 32 27.45 -14.17 -6.35
N SER A 33 28.22 -15.18 -5.94
CA SER A 33 29.23 -15.83 -6.80
C SER A 33 28.56 -16.51 -8.01
N ILE A 34 27.41 -17.16 -7.78
CA ILE A 34 26.62 -17.79 -8.84
C ILE A 34 26.01 -16.73 -9.76
N ALA A 35 25.44 -15.66 -9.20
CA ALA A 35 24.87 -14.56 -9.98
C ALA A 35 25.93 -13.88 -10.88
N THR A 36 27.12 -13.65 -10.34
CA THR A 36 28.25 -13.07 -11.07
C THR A 36 28.68 -13.97 -12.24
N LYS A 37 28.74 -15.29 -12.03
CA LYS A 37 29.04 -16.27 -13.09
C LYS A 37 27.97 -16.29 -14.20
N ILE A 38 26.70 -16.12 -13.84
CA ILE A 38 25.59 -16.06 -14.80
C ILE A 38 25.62 -14.77 -15.62
N ILE A 39 25.89 -13.63 -14.99
CA ILE A 39 25.92 -12.30 -15.65
C ILE A 39 27.11 -12.17 -16.60
N ASN A 40 28.28 -12.70 -16.21
CA ASN A 40 29.50 -12.60 -17.01
C ASN A 40 29.51 -13.53 -18.24
N ASN A 41 28.57 -14.46 -18.34
CA ASN A 41 28.46 -15.37 -19.49
C ASN A 41 27.24 -15.01 -20.35
N ASP A 42 27.48 -14.57 -21.58
CA ASP A 42 26.45 -14.04 -22.46
C ASP A 42 25.36 -15.06 -22.83
N ARG A 43 25.70 -16.36 -22.85
CA ARG A 43 24.74 -17.46 -23.09
C ARG A 43 23.88 -17.73 -21.86
N LEU A 44 24.51 -17.83 -20.68
CA LEU A 44 23.79 -18.07 -19.42
C LEU A 44 22.88 -16.89 -19.06
N ARG A 45 23.34 -15.66 -19.31
CA ARG A 45 22.54 -14.45 -19.13
C ARG A 45 21.26 -14.47 -19.96
N LYS A 46 21.36 -14.83 -21.25
CA LYS A 46 20.19 -14.92 -22.15
C LYS A 46 19.24 -16.04 -21.74
N MET A 47 19.76 -17.20 -21.32
CA MET A 47 18.94 -18.30 -20.81
C MET A 47 18.24 -17.95 -19.48
N ALA A 48 18.96 -17.32 -18.55
CA ALA A 48 18.38 -16.86 -17.28
C ALA A 48 17.30 -15.80 -17.51
N ALA A 49 17.55 -14.82 -18.38
CA ALA A 49 16.55 -13.82 -18.75
C ALA A 49 15.31 -14.46 -19.41
N PHE A 50 15.49 -15.44 -20.30
CA PHE A 50 14.40 -16.17 -20.92
C PHE A 50 13.59 -16.99 -19.90
N VAL A 51 14.26 -17.68 -18.97
CA VAL A 51 13.58 -18.43 -17.91
C VAL A 51 12.85 -17.49 -16.97
N ILE A 52 13.45 -16.37 -16.55
CA ILE A 52 12.77 -15.37 -15.69
C ILE A 52 11.59 -14.75 -16.41
N ALA A 53 11.75 -14.35 -17.68
CA ALA A 53 10.68 -13.78 -18.48
C ALA A 53 9.56 -14.80 -18.75
N GLY A 54 9.91 -16.06 -19.06
CA GLY A 54 8.98 -17.15 -19.25
C GLY A 54 8.22 -17.48 -17.97
N LEU A 55 8.92 -17.56 -16.84
CA LEU A 55 8.30 -17.75 -15.52
C LEU A 55 7.36 -16.59 -15.19
N ASN A 56 7.76 -15.33 -15.40
CA ASN A 56 6.89 -14.17 -15.23
C ASN A 56 5.69 -14.17 -16.19
N TYR A 57 5.84 -14.69 -17.40
CA TYR A 57 4.75 -14.81 -18.36
C TYR A 57 3.77 -15.93 -18.00
N THR A 58 4.26 -17.06 -17.51
CA THR A 58 3.45 -18.19 -17.02
C THR A 58 2.92 -17.98 -15.61
N SER A 59 3.51 -17.04 -14.86
CA SER A 59 2.92 -16.48 -13.66
C SER A 59 1.71 -15.71 -14.15
N THR A 60 0.58 -16.39 -14.26
CA THR A 60 -0.70 -15.72 -14.15
C THR A 60 -0.66 -15.03 -12.79
N VAL A 61 -0.21 -13.77 -12.76
CA VAL A 61 -0.70 -12.82 -11.77
C VAL A 61 -2.18 -12.77 -12.09
N LEU A 62 -2.92 -13.72 -11.53
CA LEU A 62 -4.31 -13.52 -11.19
C LEU A 62 -4.22 -12.30 -10.29
N ALA A 63 -4.27 -11.10 -10.88
CA ALA A 63 -4.65 -9.93 -10.14
C ALA A 63 -6.03 -10.33 -9.66
N ASP A 64 -6.08 -10.89 -8.45
CA ASP A 64 -7.32 -11.31 -7.85
C ASP A 64 -8.16 -10.05 -7.83
N THR A 65 -9.12 -9.98 -8.74
CA THR A 65 -9.92 -8.79 -8.93
C THR A 65 -10.66 -8.48 -7.63
N ALA A 66 -10.94 -9.49 -6.82
CA ALA A 66 -11.48 -9.31 -5.47
C ALA A 66 -10.47 -8.66 -4.52
N GLU A 67 -9.20 -9.07 -4.53
CA GLU A 67 -8.17 -8.45 -3.70
C GLU A 67 -7.87 -7.00 -4.15
N ALA A 68 -7.79 -6.77 -5.47
CA ALA A 68 -7.56 -5.44 -6.03
C ALA A 68 -8.74 -4.49 -5.73
N VAL A 69 -9.98 -4.95 -5.92
CA VAL A 69 -11.18 -4.18 -5.56
C VAL A 69 -11.25 -3.94 -4.05
N GLY A 70 -10.92 -4.94 -3.22
CA GLY A 70 -10.88 -4.79 -1.76
C GLY A 70 -9.90 -3.72 -1.29
N ARG A 71 -8.71 -3.63 -1.92
CA ARG A 71 -7.74 -2.56 -1.65
C ARG A 71 -8.24 -1.19 -2.09
N ILE A 72 -8.94 -1.11 -3.23
CA ILE A 72 -9.55 0.14 -3.72
C ILE A 72 -10.66 0.61 -2.76
N ASP A 73 -11.55 -0.28 -2.34
CA ASP A 73 -12.63 0.04 -1.39
C ASP A 73 -12.04 0.49 -0.03
N SER A 74 -10.97 -0.17 0.44
CA SER A 74 -10.25 0.25 1.65
C SER A 74 -9.66 1.66 1.53
N ALA A 75 -9.06 1.99 0.40
CA ALA A 75 -8.53 3.33 0.15
C ALA A 75 -9.68 4.37 0.07
N GLY A 76 -10.78 4.03 -0.61
CA GLY A 76 -11.97 4.87 -0.71
C GLY A 76 -12.56 5.22 0.66
N ASN A 77 -12.67 4.24 1.57
CA ASN A 77 -13.15 4.47 2.93
C ASN A 77 -12.23 5.38 3.75
N MET A 78 -10.91 5.27 3.56
CA MET A 78 -9.95 6.18 4.22
C MET A 78 -10.14 7.62 3.74
N PHE A 79 -10.27 7.84 2.42
CA PHE A 79 -10.53 9.18 1.87
C PHE A 79 -11.87 9.74 2.33
N LEU A 80 -12.92 8.91 2.36
CA LEU A 80 -14.23 9.33 2.85
C LEU A 80 -14.16 9.81 4.30
N GLY A 81 -13.45 9.09 5.17
CA GLY A 81 -13.24 9.49 6.56
C GLY A 81 -12.51 10.84 6.70
N ILE A 82 -11.51 11.08 5.84
CA ILE A 82 -10.79 12.37 5.80
C ILE A 82 -11.76 13.50 5.39
N ILE A 83 -12.53 13.31 4.32
CA ILE A 83 -13.49 14.31 3.83
C ILE A 83 -14.58 14.58 4.86
N GLN A 84 -15.10 13.55 5.53
CA GLN A 84 -16.09 13.67 6.59
C GLN A 84 -15.56 14.47 7.78
N SER A 85 -14.31 14.22 8.19
CA SER A 85 -13.66 14.98 9.25
C SER A 85 -13.47 16.45 8.89
N ILE A 86 -13.03 16.75 7.67
CA ILE A 86 -12.91 18.13 7.18
C ILE A 86 -14.28 18.80 7.10
N GLY A 87 -15.28 18.11 6.55
CA GLY A 87 -16.64 18.61 6.41
C GLY A 87 -17.32 18.89 7.76
N TYR A 88 -17.05 18.07 8.78
CA TYR A 88 -17.50 18.33 10.16
C TYR A 88 -17.01 19.68 10.66
N TRP A 89 -15.69 19.93 10.58
CA TRP A 89 -15.11 21.18 11.04
C TRP A 89 -15.58 22.39 10.23
N LEU A 90 -15.72 22.25 8.90
CA LEU A 90 -16.25 23.30 8.05
C LEU A 90 -17.70 23.66 8.38
N CYS A 91 -18.56 22.65 8.60
CA CYS A 91 -19.95 22.88 8.98
C CYS A 91 -20.05 23.55 10.36
N LEU A 92 -19.23 23.11 11.32
CA LEU A 92 -19.23 23.66 12.68
C LEU A 92 -18.77 25.12 12.68
N ILE A 93 -17.64 25.43 12.03
CA ILE A 93 -17.12 26.80 11.94
C ILE A 93 -18.08 27.69 11.15
N GLY A 94 -18.60 27.22 10.01
CA GLY A 94 -19.56 27.97 9.19
C GLY A 94 -20.85 28.28 9.94
N CYS A 95 -21.38 27.31 10.69
CA CYS A 95 -22.56 27.48 11.51
C CYS A 95 -22.35 28.55 12.58
N ILE A 96 -21.24 28.48 13.35
CA ILE A 96 -20.91 29.48 14.36
C ILE A 96 -20.79 30.88 13.74
N MET A 97 -20.10 31.00 12.59
CA MET A 97 -19.94 32.30 11.94
C MET A 97 -21.27 32.89 11.45
N GLU A 98 -22.17 32.10 10.88
CA GLU A 98 -23.50 32.57 10.48
C GLU A 98 -24.36 32.96 11.69
N ILE A 99 -24.28 32.20 12.79
CA ILE A 99 -24.99 32.54 14.03
C ILE A 99 -24.50 33.87 14.59
N LEU A 100 -23.19 34.07 14.69
CA LEU A 100 -22.61 35.32 15.17
C LEU A 100 -23.06 36.51 14.30
N LYS A 101 -23.06 36.35 12.97
CA LYS A 101 -23.59 37.38 12.06
C LYS A 101 -25.07 37.67 12.28
N SER A 102 -25.89 36.63 12.47
CA SER A 102 -27.33 36.79 12.72
C SER A 102 -27.60 37.56 14.02
N VAL A 103 -26.83 37.25 15.07
CA VAL A 103 -26.91 37.94 16.37
C VAL A 103 -26.46 39.39 16.24
N MET A 104 -25.36 39.67 15.54
CA MET A 104 -24.88 41.04 15.28
C MET A 104 -25.88 41.88 14.50
N ASN A 105 -26.66 41.26 13.61
CA ASN A 105 -27.72 41.92 12.86
C ASN A 105 -29.04 42.09 13.64
N GLY A 106 -29.10 41.69 14.90
CA GLY A 106 -30.28 41.82 15.77
C GLY A 106 -31.42 40.85 15.47
N SER A 107 -31.24 39.88 14.55
CA SER A 107 -32.22 38.85 14.22
C SER A 107 -31.88 37.54 14.96
N SER A 108 -32.54 37.28 16.07
CA SER A 108 -32.44 36.00 16.80
C SER A 108 -33.34 34.90 16.21
N LYS A 109 -34.35 35.26 15.40
CA LYS A 109 -35.29 34.29 14.80
C LYS A 109 -34.66 33.41 13.72
N ASP A 110 -33.57 33.85 13.09
CA ASP A 110 -32.96 33.12 11.97
C ASP A 110 -31.92 32.07 12.41
N VAL A 111 -31.47 32.10 13.67
CA VAL A 111 -30.48 31.17 14.23
C VAL A 111 -30.93 29.71 14.07
N GLY A 112 -32.21 29.41 14.31
CA GLY A 112 -32.75 28.06 14.14
C GLY A 112 -32.71 27.56 12.69
N LYS A 113 -32.95 28.45 11.71
CA LYS A 113 -32.85 28.10 10.29
C LYS A 113 -31.41 27.83 9.88
N VAL A 114 -30.47 28.62 10.40
CA VAL A 114 -29.03 28.42 10.19
C VAL A 114 -28.59 27.06 10.74
N MET A 115 -28.98 26.75 11.98
CA MET A 115 -28.68 25.46 12.60
C MET A 115 -29.21 24.30 11.77
N LEU A 116 -30.48 24.36 11.34
CA LEU A 116 -31.08 23.30 10.52
C LEU A 116 -30.38 23.14 9.16
N LYS A 117 -30.02 24.25 8.50
CA LYS A 117 -29.26 24.22 7.24
C LYS A 117 -27.95 23.45 7.39
N TYR A 118 -27.13 23.80 8.37
CA TYR A 118 -25.85 23.12 8.58
C TYR A 118 -26.01 21.67 9.05
N LEU A 119 -27.06 21.38 9.82
CA LEU A 119 -27.37 20.02 10.25
C LEU A 119 -27.78 19.14 9.05
N LEU A 120 -28.57 19.67 8.12
CA LEU A 120 -28.95 18.95 6.89
C LEU A 120 -27.74 18.72 5.96
N ILE A 121 -26.86 19.71 5.81
CA ILE A 121 -25.62 19.56 5.04
C ILE A 121 -24.74 18.47 5.66
N PHE A 122 -24.57 18.51 6.98
CA PHE A 122 -23.81 17.50 7.71
C PHE A 122 -24.45 16.12 7.57
N ALA A 123 -25.77 16.02 7.75
CA ALA A 123 -26.50 14.76 7.58
C ALA A 123 -26.30 14.19 6.16
N ALA A 124 -26.38 15.03 5.12
CA ALA A 124 -26.14 14.59 3.75
C ALA A 124 -24.72 14.03 3.55
N LEU A 125 -23.70 14.62 4.17
CA LEU A 125 -22.30 14.17 4.06
C LEU A 125 -22.08 12.75 4.61
N TYR A 126 -22.90 12.30 5.57
CA TYR A 126 -22.79 10.96 6.16
C TYR A 126 -23.83 9.98 5.61
N LEU A 127 -25.02 10.45 5.29
CA LEU A 127 -26.13 9.62 4.83
C LEU A 127 -26.03 9.32 3.33
N MET A 128 -25.46 10.22 2.54
CA MET A 128 -25.29 10.00 1.09
C MET A 128 -24.31 8.86 0.75
N PRO A 129 -23.12 8.76 1.37
CA PRO A 129 -22.24 7.59 1.17
C PRO A 129 -22.93 6.28 1.57
N PHE A 130 -23.68 6.28 2.67
CA PHE A 130 -24.46 5.13 3.09
C PHE A 130 -25.52 4.74 2.04
N ALA A 131 -26.28 5.72 1.52
CA ALA A 131 -27.29 5.47 0.48
C ALA A 131 -26.66 4.93 -0.82
N PHE A 132 -25.50 5.45 -1.24
CA PHE A 132 -24.80 4.96 -2.41
C PHE A 132 -24.27 3.54 -2.22
N ASN A 133 -23.75 3.21 -1.03
CA ASN A 133 -23.35 1.85 -0.71
C ASN A 133 -24.55 0.89 -0.70
N LEU A 134 -25.69 1.31 -0.14
CA LEU A 134 -26.92 0.52 -0.16
C LEU A 134 -27.40 0.25 -1.60
N ILE A 135 -27.34 1.24 -2.49
CA ILE A 135 -27.64 1.05 -3.91
C ILE A 135 -26.63 0.08 -4.53
N LYS A 136 -25.33 0.25 -4.29
CA LYS A 136 -24.27 -0.65 -4.77
C LYS A 136 -24.55 -2.10 -4.32
N GLU A 137 -24.94 -2.31 -3.07
CA GLU A 137 -25.26 -3.63 -2.50
C GLU A 137 -26.53 -4.26 -3.08
N ILE A 138 -27.54 -3.46 -3.43
CA ILE A 138 -28.78 -3.98 -4.05
C ILE A 138 -28.51 -4.50 -5.48
N PHE A 139 -27.58 -3.88 -6.20
CA PHE A 139 -27.30 -4.19 -7.61
C PHE A 139 -26.03 -5.03 -7.83
N ALA A 140 -25.28 -5.36 -6.77
CA ALA A 140 -24.12 -6.25 -6.80
C ALA A 140 -24.53 -7.71 -6.56
#